data_AF-A0A6J8AGL4-F1
#
_entry.id   AF-A0A6J8AGL4-F1
#
_cell.length_a   1.000
_cell.length_b   1.000
_cell.length_c   1.000
_cell.angle_alpha   90.00
_cell.angle_beta   90.00
_cell.angle_gamma   90.00
#
_symmetry.space_group_name_H-M   'P 1'
#
loop_
_entity.id
_entity.type
_entity.pdbx_description
1 polymer ?
#
loop_
_entity_poly.entity_id
_entity_poly.type
_entity_poly.pdbx_seq_one_letter_code
_entity_poly.pdbx_strand_id
1 'polypeptide(L)'
;MIPYFTFVLLFVCGEAKDHCPVIPSLHIDAALKIWNYLRINDQPVKGDIIIALGSHDVRVAERAAELWHDRYAEYILFSGKSGNLTRGQKCKICVTSPNINLLDYPNKELGDLADVITTVLGDMQRMGFYAKSGYQTFQRIADDVWSAFSILRRSGMYNGHLV
;
A
#
# COMPACT_ATOMS: atom_id res chain seq x y z
N MET A 1 -20.14 -0.85 19.82
CA MET A 1 -19.05 0.13 19.67
C MET A 1 -17.91 -0.59 18.96
N ILE A 2 -17.79 -0.44 17.64
CA ILE A 2 -16.85 -1.19 16.79
C ILE A 2 -16.02 -0.16 16.03
N PRO A 3 -14.72 -0.07 16.27
CA PRO A 3 -13.79 0.46 15.28
C PRO A 3 -12.73 -0.65 15.05
N TYR A 4 -12.35 -1.09 13.86
CA TYR A 4 -12.05 -0.40 12.61
C TYR A 4 -12.14 -1.46 11.49
N PHE A 5 -12.75 -1.12 10.36
CA PHE A 5 -12.58 -1.84 9.10
C PHE A 5 -11.77 -0.92 8.19
N THR A 6 -10.50 -1.26 7.97
CA THR A 6 -9.68 -0.60 6.95
C THR A 6 -9.07 -1.67 6.07
N PHE A 7 -9.75 -1.96 4.96
CA PHE A 7 -9.17 -2.62 3.79
C PHE A 7 -8.36 -1.56 3.03
N VAL A 8 -7.06 -1.76 2.86
CA VAL A 8 -6.28 -1.05 1.85
C VAL A 8 -5.92 -2.09 0.79
N LEU A 9 -6.59 -1.95 -0.35
CA LEU A 9 -6.38 -2.76 -1.54
C LEU A 9 -5.21 -2.15 -2.32
N LEU A 10 -4.05 -2.82 -2.36
CA LEU A 10 -3.00 -2.53 -3.33
C LEU A 10 -2.98 -3.67 -4.36
N PHE A 11 -3.55 -3.41 -5.52
CA PHE A 11 -3.34 -4.21 -6.72
C PHE A 11 -3.01 -3.24 -7.85
N VAL A 12 -1.78 -3.30 -8.37
CA VAL A 12 -1.51 -2.85 -9.73
C VAL A 12 -0.52 -3.77 -10.42
N CYS A 13 -0.89 -4.15 -11.64
CA CYS A 13 -0.05 -4.72 -12.67
C CYS A 13 0.31 -3.56 -13.63
N GLY A 14 1.59 -3.35 -13.89
CA GLY A 14 2.03 -2.43 -14.94
C GLY A 14 3.44 -2.73 -15.39
N GLU A 15 3.64 -2.65 -16.70
CA GLU A 15 4.92 -2.81 -17.38
C GLU A 15 5.70 -1.49 -17.35
N ALA A 16 7.00 -1.57 -17.02
CA ALA A 16 7.91 -0.43 -16.96
C ALA A 16 8.15 0.20 -18.35
N LYS A 17 8.06 1.53 -18.43
CA LYS A 17 8.48 2.31 -19.62
C LYS A 17 9.22 3.60 -19.24
N ASP A 18 10.26 3.87 -20.04
CA ASP A 18 11.10 5.05 -20.18
C ASP A 18 11.51 5.80 -18.89
N HIS A 19 12.65 5.35 -18.34
CA HIS A 19 13.37 5.93 -17.21
C HIS A 19 13.58 7.44 -17.36
N CYS A 20 13.10 8.23 -16.40
CA CYS A 20 13.55 9.61 -16.23
C CYS A 20 14.87 9.61 -15.43
N PRO A 21 16.00 10.07 -16.01
CA PRO A 21 17.30 9.92 -15.35
C PRO A 21 17.48 10.79 -14.10
N VAL A 22 16.62 11.79 -13.86
CA VAL A 22 16.63 12.61 -12.64
C VAL A 22 15.20 12.97 -12.23
N ILE A 23 14.74 12.46 -11.10
CA ILE A 23 13.44 12.82 -10.52
C ILE A 23 13.59 14.19 -9.82
N PRO A 24 12.79 15.22 -10.17
CA PRO A 24 12.83 16.52 -9.51
C PRO A 24 12.57 16.41 -8.00
N SER A 25 13.25 17.21 -7.18
CA SER A 25 13.06 17.21 -5.72
C SER A 25 11.61 17.47 -5.31
N LEU A 26 10.92 18.36 -6.03
CA LEU A 26 9.49 18.61 -5.84
C LEU A 26 8.64 17.34 -5.99
N HIS A 27 9.02 16.43 -6.90
CA HIS A 27 8.32 15.16 -7.10
C HIS A 27 8.64 14.18 -5.96
N ILE A 28 9.89 14.15 -5.48
CA ILE A 28 10.28 13.36 -4.32
C ILE A 28 9.49 13.81 -3.08
N ASP A 29 9.44 15.11 -2.82
CA ASP A 29 8.72 15.68 -1.67
C ASP A 29 7.21 15.37 -1.74
N ALA A 30 6.62 15.50 -2.92
CA ALA A 30 5.22 15.15 -3.14
C ALA A 30 4.97 13.66 -2.94
N ALA A 31 5.84 12.79 -3.49
CA ALA A 31 5.72 11.35 -3.32
C ALA A 31 5.89 10.92 -1.87
N LEU A 32 6.84 11.51 -1.13
CA LEU A 32 7.03 11.25 0.30
C LEU A 32 5.79 11.60 1.14
N LYS A 33 5.09 12.70 0.82
CA LYS A 33 3.83 13.05 1.49
C LYS A 33 2.77 11.97 1.29
N ILE A 34 2.59 11.49 0.06
CA ILE A 34 1.62 10.43 -0.24
C ILE A 34 2.06 9.11 0.42
N TRP A 35 3.35 8.76 0.33
CA TRP A 35 3.93 7.57 0.95
C TRP A 35 3.68 7.52 2.46
N ASN A 36 3.98 8.61 3.16
CA ASN A 36 3.80 8.70 4.60
C ASN A 36 2.34 8.62 5.03
N TYR A 37 1.42 9.07 4.18
CA TYR A 37 -0.02 8.90 4.41
C TYR A 37 -0.48 7.44 4.22
N LEU A 38 0.04 6.75 3.20
CA LEU A 38 -0.32 5.35 2.90
C LEU A 38 0.29 4.35 3.88
N ARG A 39 1.44 4.68 4.47
CA ARG A 39 2.20 3.78 5.33
C ARG A 39 1.60 3.70 6.73
N ILE A 40 1.36 2.46 7.20
CA ILE A 40 0.95 2.19 8.58
C ILE A 40 2.20 1.89 9.40
N ASN A 41 2.46 2.71 10.42
CA ASN A 41 3.65 2.65 11.27
C ASN A 41 3.38 2.21 12.71
N ASP A 42 2.18 1.72 12.95
CA ASP A 42 1.82 1.23 14.28
C ASP A 42 2.73 0.07 14.65
N GLN A 43 3.20 0.06 15.90
CA GLN A 43 3.91 -1.08 16.42
C GLN A 43 2.95 -2.28 16.42
N PRO A 44 3.35 -3.41 15.82
CA PRO A 44 2.49 -4.57 15.78
C PRO A 44 2.16 -4.99 17.22
N VAL A 45 0.93 -5.45 17.42
CA VAL A 45 0.48 -6.02 18.70
C VAL A 45 0.10 -7.48 18.46
N LYS A 46 0.16 -8.29 19.52
CA LYS A 46 -0.25 -9.70 19.40
C LYS A 46 -1.71 -9.81 19.00
N GLY A 47 -2.00 -10.74 18.10
CA GLY A 47 -3.32 -11.02 17.56
C GLY A 47 -3.58 -12.52 17.45
N ASP A 48 -4.78 -12.87 17.00
CA ASP A 48 -5.18 -14.27 16.82
C ASP A 48 -4.64 -14.83 15.49
N ILE A 49 -4.52 -13.97 14.47
CA ILE A 49 -4.11 -14.32 13.11
C ILE A 49 -3.24 -13.20 12.51
N ILE A 50 -2.18 -13.58 11.79
CA ILE A 50 -1.44 -12.70 10.87
C ILE A 50 -2.01 -12.89 9.46
N ILE A 51 -2.33 -11.80 8.75
CA ILE A 51 -2.79 -11.88 7.35
C ILE A 51 -1.67 -11.36 6.43
N ALA A 52 -1.11 -12.23 5.61
CA ALA A 52 -0.14 -11.92 4.57
C ALA A 52 -0.87 -11.71 3.23
N LEU A 53 -1.00 -10.46 2.81
CA LEU A 53 -1.58 -10.13 1.51
C LEU A 53 -0.59 -10.48 0.40
N GLY A 54 -1.10 -11.10 -0.66
CA GLY A 54 -0.33 -11.44 -1.84
C GLY A 54 0.20 -10.17 -2.50
N SER A 55 1.52 -10.08 -2.59
CA SER A 55 2.26 -8.96 -3.15
C SER A 55 3.33 -9.49 -4.10
N HIS A 56 3.71 -8.66 -5.07
CA HIS A 56 4.90 -8.90 -5.88
C HIS A 56 6.20 -8.62 -5.12
N ASP A 57 6.12 -7.83 -4.04
CA ASP A 57 7.24 -7.54 -3.16
C ASP A 57 7.39 -8.64 -2.10
N VAL A 58 8.44 -9.45 -2.22
CA VAL A 58 8.70 -10.57 -1.30
C VAL A 58 8.88 -10.12 0.15
N ARG A 59 9.25 -8.86 0.41
CA ARG A 59 9.43 -8.31 1.76
C ARG A 59 8.14 -8.33 2.58
N VAL A 60 6.98 -8.36 1.92
CA VAL A 60 5.68 -8.53 2.59
C VAL A 60 5.56 -9.93 3.21
N ALA A 61 6.00 -10.96 2.49
CA ALA A 61 5.98 -12.34 2.98
C ALA A 61 7.05 -12.54 4.06
N GLU A 62 8.24 -11.97 3.89
CA GLU A 62 9.31 -11.97 4.90
C GLU A 62 8.82 -11.36 6.21
N ARG A 63 8.23 -10.16 6.15
CA ARG A 63 7.70 -9.49 7.34
C ARG A 63 6.61 -10.28 8.06
N ALA A 64 5.73 -10.95 7.31
CA ALA A 64 4.71 -11.80 7.91
C ALA A 64 5.32 -13.03 8.60
N ALA A 65 6.35 -13.63 8.00
CA ALA A 65 7.08 -14.76 8.58
C ALA A 65 7.84 -14.36 9.85
N GLU A 66 8.51 -13.20 9.87
CA GLU A 66 9.15 -12.64 11.07
C GLU A 66 8.18 -12.54 12.24
N LEU A 67 7.02 -11.91 12.03
CA LEU A 67 6.01 -11.73 13.08
C LEU A 67 5.46 -13.07 13.59
N TRP A 68 5.29 -14.04 12.69
CA TRP A 68 4.85 -15.37 13.09
C TRP A 68 5.92 -16.10 13.92
N HIS A 69 7.19 -16.03 13.53
CA HIS A 69 8.31 -16.58 14.30
C HIS A 69 8.45 -15.94 15.69
N ASP A 70 8.20 -14.64 15.79
CA ASP A 70 8.17 -13.88 17.05
C ASP A 70 6.90 -14.13 17.89
N ARG A 71 6.04 -15.07 17.46
CA ARG A 71 4.78 -15.45 18.12
C ARG A 71 3.81 -14.28 18.32
N TYR A 72 3.70 -13.41 17.31
CA TYR A 72 2.67 -12.37 17.30
C TYR A 72 1.26 -12.94 17.11
N ALA A 73 1.13 -14.10 16.45
CA ALA A 73 -0.10 -14.86 16.37
C ALA A 73 0.23 -16.36 16.26
N GLU A 74 -0.74 -17.21 16.59
CA GLU A 74 -0.63 -18.66 16.42
C GLU A 74 -0.75 -19.06 14.93
N TYR A 75 -1.64 -18.38 14.20
CA TYR A 75 -1.94 -18.68 12.80
C TYR A 75 -1.50 -17.56 11.86
N ILE A 76 -1.11 -17.96 10.65
CA ILE A 76 -0.86 -17.07 9.51
C ILE A 76 -1.76 -17.47 8.35
N LEU A 77 -2.40 -16.48 7.73
CA LEU A 77 -3.28 -16.62 6.57
C LEU A 77 -2.68 -15.87 5.38
N PHE A 78 -2.48 -16.55 4.26
CA PHE A 78 -2.06 -15.93 3.00
C PHE A 78 -3.27 -15.65 2.11
N SER A 79 -3.40 -14.44 1.57
CA SER A 79 -4.48 -14.10 0.63
C SER A 79 -3.93 -13.72 -0.75
N GLY A 80 -4.22 -14.52 -1.78
CA GLY A 80 -3.78 -14.26 -3.16
C GLY A 80 -4.44 -15.19 -4.19
N LYS A 81 -4.69 -14.64 -5.38
CA LYS A 81 -5.32 -15.17 -6.61
C LYS A 81 -6.68 -15.92 -6.59
N SER A 82 -7.18 -16.62 -5.57
CA SER A 82 -8.66 -16.82 -5.51
C SER A 82 -9.23 -17.31 -4.18
N GLY A 83 -10.24 -16.61 -3.63
CA GLY A 83 -11.01 -17.07 -2.48
C GLY A 83 -12.44 -16.51 -2.45
N ASN A 84 -13.42 -17.40 -2.25
CA ASN A 84 -14.85 -17.12 -2.01
C ASN A 84 -15.27 -17.49 -0.56
N LEU A 85 -14.29 -17.67 0.33
CA LEU A 85 -14.43 -18.38 1.60
C LEU A 85 -14.02 -17.49 2.78
N THR A 86 -14.92 -16.66 3.30
CA THR A 86 -14.80 -16.03 4.64
C THR A 86 -16.10 -15.30 5.07
N ARG A 87 -17.26 -15.77 4.62
CA ARG A 87 -18.54 -15.20 5.07
C ARG A 87 -18.83 -15.65 6.51
N GLY A 88 -18.86 -14.70 7.45
CA GLY A 88 -19.49 -14.88 8.77
C GLY A 88 -18.55 -15.00 9.98
N GLN A 89 -17.24 -14.90 9.84
CA GLN A 89 -16.31 -14.98 10.99
C GLN A 89 -15.86 -13.59 11.47
N LYS A 90 -15.85 -13.41 12.79
CA LYS A 90 -15.24 -12.24 13.46
C LYS A 90 -13.84 -12.63 13.90
N CYS A 91 -12.80 -11.96 13.40
CA CYS A 91 -11.44 -12.11 13.89
C CYS A 91 -10.84 -10.76 14.29
N LYS A 92 -9.86 -10.79 15.19
CA LYS A 92 -9.06 -9.61 15.55
C LYS A 92 -7.87 -9.56 14.60
N ILE A 93 -7.86 -8.57 13.71
CA ILE A 93 -6.84 -8.41 12.67
C ILE A 93 -5.83 -7.35 13.12
N CYS A 94 -4.54 -7.68 13.04
CA CYS A 94 -3.45 -6.70 13.10
C CYS A 94 -2.87 -6.54 11.71
N VAL A 95 -2.77 -5.30 11.21
CA VAL A 95 -2.23 -4.98 9.89
C VAL A 95 -0.95 -4.17 10.10
N THR A 96 0.13 -4.55 9.43
CA THR A 96 1.42 -3.83 9.45
C THR A 96 2.08 -3.97 8.09
N SER A 97 2.91 -3.00 7.72
CA SER A 97 3.77 -3.05 6.54
C SER A 97 5.24 -3.19 6.93
N PRO A 98 6.13 -3.65 6.03
CA PRO A 98 7.56 -3.46 6.18
C PRO A 98 7.88 -1.98 6.43
N ASN A 99 8.76 -1.71 7.40
CA ASN A 99 9.13 -0.34 7.76
C ASN A 99 10.29 0.14 6.88
N ILE A 100 9.97 0.55 5.65
CA ILE A 100 10.94 0.96 4.63
C ILE A 100 10.63 2.40 4.17
N ASN A 101 11.67 3.20 3.95
CA ASN A 101 11.54 4.54 3.38
C ASN A 101 11.23 4.43 1.87
N LEU A 102 10.49 5.39 1.32
CA LEU A 102 10.21 5.47 -0.12
C LEU A 102 11.49 5.39 -0.97
N LEU A 103 12.55 6.10 -0.58
CA LEU A 103 13.80 6.15 -1.34
C LEU A 103 14.55 4.82 -1.37
N ASP A 104 14.34 3.98 -0.35
CA ASP A 104 14.93 2.65 -0.21
C ASP A 104 13.97 1.53 -0.67
N TYR A 105 12.76 1.90 -1.10
CA TYR A 105 11.74 0.95 -1.52
C TYR A 105 12.01 0.26 -2.86
N PRO A 106 12.59 0.93 -3.89
CA PRO A 106 12.90 0.32 -5.19
C PRO A 106 13.76 -0.93 -5.05
N ASN A 107 13.46 -1.94 -5.86
CA ASN A 107 14.21 -3.18 -5.91
C ASN A 107 14.02 -3.87 -7.27
N LYS A 108 14.71 -4.99 -7.49
CA LYS A 108 14.67 -5.71 -8.77
C LYS A 108 13.29 -6.20 -9.18
N GLU A 109 12.39 -6.43 -8.23
CA GLU A 109 11.03 -6.94 -8.47
C GLU A 109 10.03 -5.82 -8.78
N LEU A 110 10.25 -4.63 -8.20
CA LEU A 110 9.32 -3.49 -8.29
C LEU A 110 9.74 -2.42 -9.30
N GLY A 111 10.99 -2.43 -9.75
CA GLY A 111 11.53 -1.42 -10.64
C GLY A 111 12.19 -0.26 -9.89
N ASP A 112 12.29 0.88 -10.57
CA ASP A 112 12.97 2.07 -10.06
C ASP A 112 12.06 2.93 -9.14
N LEU A 113 12.58 4.09 -8.73
CA LEU A 113 11.80 5.03 -7.91
C LEU A 113 10.58 5.60 -8.66
N ALA A 114 10.65 5.76 -9.98
CA ALA A 114 9.52 6.25 -10.78
C ALA A 114 8.41 5.20 -10.89
N ASP A 115 8.75 3.92 -11.00
CA ASP A 115 7.82 2.78 -10.99
C ASP A 115 7.07 2.71 -9.64
N VAL A 116 7.81 2.89 -8.53
CA VAL A 116 7.23 2.96 -7.18
C VAL A 116 6.31 4.18 -7.04
N ILE A 117 6.74 5.37 -7.47
CA ILE A 117 5.91 6.59 -7.44
C ILE A 117 4.63 6.41 -8.27
N THR A 118 4.73 5.77 -9.43
CA THR A 118 3.58 5.45 -10.30
C THR A 118 2.56 4.57 -9.59
N THR A 119 3.03 3.54 -8.88
CA THR A 119 2.18 2.66 -8.06
C THR A 119 1.49 3.43 -6.94
N VAL A 120 2.26 4.18 -6.16
CA VAL A 120 1.77 5.03 -5.07
C VAL A 120 0.68 6.00 -5.55
N LEU A 121 0.88 6.61 -6.72
CA LEU A 121 -0.08 7.55 -7.29
C LEU A 121 -1.40 6.85 -7.68
N GLY A 122 -1.32 5.66 -8.28
CA GLY A 122 -2.51 4.85 -8.58
C GLY A 122 -3.28 4.47 -7.32
N ASP A 123 -2.58 4.06 -6.27
CA ASP A 123 -3.19 3.63 -5.01
C ASP A 123 -3.89 4.79 -4.31
N MET A 124 -3.23 5.95 -4.32
CA MET A 124 -3.79 7.20 -3.82
C MET A 124 -5.10 7.56 -4.53
N GLN A 125 -5.11 7.47 -5.86
CA GLN A 125 -6.31 7.76 -6.63
C GLN A 125 -7.46 6.82 -6.26
N ARG A 126 -7.18 5.51 -6.18
CA ARG A 126 -8.20 4.49 -5.89
C ARG A 126 -8.88 4.69 -4.55
N MET A 127 -8.19 5.17 -3.51
CA MET A 127 -8.86 5.49 -2.24
C MET A 127 -10.01 6.48 -2.39
N GLY A 128 -9.87 7.49 -3.27
CA GLY A 128 -10.92 8.45 -3.56
C GLY A 128 -12.08 7.87 -4.38
N PHE A 129 -11.81 6.93 -5.29
CA PHE A 129 -12.84 6.30 -6.14
C PHE A 129 -13.54 5.14 -5.44
N TYR A 130 -12.81 4.24 -4.80
CA TYR A 130 -13.35 3.04 -4.15
C TYR A 130 -14.28 3.35 -3.00
N ALA A 131 -14.04 4.45 -2.28
CA ALA A 131 -14.98 4.96 -1.29
C ALA A 131 -16.36 5.29 -1.91
N LYS A 132 -16.37 5.90 -3.11
CA LYS A 132 -17.60 6.26 -3.82
C LYS A 132 -18.32 5.04 -4.41
N SER A 133 -17.55 4.05 -4.85
CA SER A 133 -18.08 2.81 -5.44
C SER A 133 -18.49 1.76 -4.39
N GLY A 134 -18.33 2.05 -3.09
CA GLY A 134 -18.68 1.12 -2.01
C GLY A 134 -17.69 -0.04 -1.83
N TYR A 135 -16.52 -0.01 -2.47
CA TYR A 135 -15.47 -1.03 -2.31
C TYR A 135 -14.58 -0.79 -1.08
N GLN A 136 -14.56 0.44 -0.56
CA GLN A 136 -13.78 0.83 0.61
C GLN A 136 -14.61 1.78 1.48
N THR A 137 -14.33 1.82 2.78
CA THR A 137 -14.89 2.85 3.66
C THR A 137 -14.31 4.23 3.31
N PHE A 138 -15.05 5.30 3.56
CA PHE A 138 -14.52 6.65 3.39
C PHE A 138 -13.38 6.91 4.37
N GLN A 139 -12.28 7.44 3.85
CA GLN A 139 -11.14 7.91 4.63
C GLN A 139 -10.97 9.40 4.34
N ARG A 140 -10.88 10.22 5.39
CA ARG A 140 -10.59 11.64 5.24
C ARG A 140 -9.10 11.79 4.92
N ILE A 141 -8.82 12.05 3.65
CA ILE A 141 -7.48 12.38 3.16
C ILE A 141 -7.20 13.87 3.42
N ALA A 142 -6.02 14.20 3.92
CA ALA A 142 -5.62 15.58 4.18
C ALA A 142 -5.36 16.37 2.87
N ASP A 143 -5.65 17.67 2.88
CA ASP A 143 -5.59 18.54 1.68
C ASP A 143 -4.18 18.67 1.11
N ASP A 144 -3.16 18.60 1.96
CA ASP A 144 -1.76 18.62 1.56
C ASP A 144 -1.34 17.34 0.83
N VAL A 145 -1.92 16.19 1.18
CA VAL A 145 -1.75 14.92 0.46
C VAL A 145 -2.43 14.98 -0.91
N TRP A 146 -3.63 15.55 -1.01
CA TRP A 146 -4.29 15.81 -2.31
C TRP A 146 -3.52 16.81 -3.19
N SER A 147 -2.90 17.81 -2.57
CA SER A 147 -2.05 18.77 -3.26
C SER A 147 -0.80 18.09 -3.83
N ALA A 148 -0.17 17.20 -3.05
CA ALA A 148 0.95 16.38 -3.50
C ALA A 148 0.57 15.46 -4.68
N PHE A 149 -0.58 14.78 -4.57
CA PHE A 149 -1.14 13.98 -5.67
C PHE A 149 -1.32 14.81 -6.95
N SER A 150 -1.85 16.03 -6.81
CA SER A 150 -2.11 16.93 -7.93
C SER A 150 -0.82 17.38 -8.62
N ILE A 151 0.26 17.62 -7.87
CA ILE A 151 1.59 17.95 -8.41
C ILE A 151 2.09 16.81 -9.31
N LEU A 152 2.10 15.58 -8.78
CA LEU A 152 2.59 14.42 -9.52
C LEU A 152 1.72 14.09 -10.73
N ARG A 153 0.40 14.13 -10.60
CA ARG A 153 -0.53 13.87 -11.71
C ARG A 153 -0.36 14.87 -12.85
N ARG A 154 -0.17 16.17 -12.54
CA ARG A 154 0.02 17.22 -13.55
C ARG A 154 1.33 17.10 -14.31
N SER A 155 2.34 16.47 -13.72
CA SER A 155 3.62 16.22 -14.41
C SER A 155 3.48 15.29 -15.62
N GLY A 156 2.47 14.41 -15.62
CA GLY A 156 2.28 13.39 -16.66
C GLY A 156 3.22 12.19 -16.57
N MET A 157 4.25 12.24 -15.71
CA MET A 157 5.36 11.27 -15.69
C MET A 157 4.99 9.93 -15.04
N TYR A 158 4.01 9.91 -14.12
CA TYR A 158 3.70 8.76 -13.27
C TYR A 158 2.27 8.24 -13.46
N ASN A 159 1.70 8.48 -14.64
CA ASN A 159 0.27 8.27 -14.88
C ASN A 159 -0.08 6.82 -15.28
N GLY A 160 0.90 5.92 -15.35
CA GLY A 160 0.72 4.55 -15.85
C GLY A 160 -0.32 3.71 -15.09
N HIS A 161 -0.57 4.03 -13.81
CA HIS A 161 -1.49 3.29 -12.94
C HIS A 161 -2.75 4.08 -12.55
N LEU A 162 -2.97 5.23 -13.20
CA LEU A 162 -4.17 6.04 -12.99
C LEU A 162 -5.36 5.49 -13.78
N VAL A 163 -6.55 5.64 -13.22
CA VAL A 163 -7.83 5.18 -13.79
C VAL A 163 -8.83 6.32 -13.98
#